data_AF-A0A4P6M4X8-F1
#
_entry.id   AF-A0A4P6M4X8-F1
#
_cell.length_a   1.000
_cell.length_b   1.000
_cell.length_c   1.000
_cell.angle_alpha   90.00
_cell.angle_beta   90.00
_cell.angle_gamma   90.00
#
_symmetry.space_group_name_H-M   'P 1'
#
loop_
_entity.id
_entity.type
_entity.pdbx_description
1 polymer ?
#
loop_
_entity_poly.entity_id
_entity_poly.type
_entity_poly.pdbx_seq_one_letter_code
_entity_poly.pdbx_strand_id
1 'polypeptide(L)'
;MNKWLKKGILLLAVGCLTFAVTGCSGEKVMDKVLEKTDPKPDNTEKNSDKEEENKTQEPEVEVAKPEFTANLSGSVTYKTGDKAEALKVEAKTSDEGVITYQWYQSQTNTNGGGTPVEGETKNTFTPPTGEAKTMYYYVVATSTIGSSTNGITSDTAEVIVSDDAESKDAEKKKAEDKKKEKKEEKKTSGTWTESDKGWWYDYGDGTFPKSQWLEIDGKWYAFDDHGYMRKGWYQEGSTWYYLKDDGSMAVDTDVEGYHLGSDGKMQ
;
A
#
# COMPACT_ATOMS: atom_id res chain seq x y z
N MET A 1 -9.84 -37.75 -42.93
CA MET A 1 -10.52 -39.03 -42.60
C MET A 1 -10.88 -39.00 -41.13
N ASN A 2 -12.18 -39.15 -40.86
CA ASN A 2 -12.82 -39.08 -39.55
C ASN A 2 -12.71 -40.40 -38.77
N LYS A 3 -12.92 -40.34 -37.45
CA LYS A 3 -13.79 -41.21 -36.59
C LYS A 3 -13.36 -40.98 -35.11
N TRP A 4 -14.06 -40.22 -34.27
CA TRP A 4 -15.41 -40.34 -33.66
C TRP A 4 -15.60 -41.54 -32.71
N LEU A 5 -15.73 -41.25 -31.40
CA LEU A 5 -16.72 -41.71 -30.40
C LEU A 5 -16.39 -40.96 -29.08
N LYS A 6 -17.19 -39.99 -28.57
CA LYS A 6 -18.45 -40.07 -27.77
C LYS A 6 -18.30 -41.01 -26.53
N LYS A 7 -18.67 -40.68 -25.28
CA LYS A 7 -19.54 -39.68 -24.63
C LYS A 7 -19.35 -39.77 -23.08
N GLY A 8 -19.70 -38.71 -22.34
CA GLY A 8 -20.00 -38.73 -20.88
C GLY A 8 -19.82 -37.36 -20.24
N ILE A 9 -20.75 -36.40 -20.39
CA ILE A 9 -21.77 -36.01 -19.39
C ILE A 9 -21.24 -36.00 -17.95
N LEU A 10 -20.96 -34.79 -17.43
CA LEU A 10 -21.32 -34.42 -16.07
C LEU A 10 -21.74 -32.95 -16.07
N LEU A 11 -23.04 -32.74 -15.89
CA LEU A 11 -23.65 -31.45 -15.57
C LEU A 11 -23.31 -31.12 -14.11
N LEU A 12 -22.69 -29.97 -13.87
CA LEU A 12 -22.80 -29.30 -12.57
C LEU A 12 -23.38 -27.91 -12.78
N ALA A 13 -24.68 -27.82 -12.54
CA ALA A 13 -25.38 -26.57 -12.35
C ALA A 13 -24.92 -25.96 -11.02
N VAL A 14 -24.29 -24.78 -11.06
CA VAL A 14 -24.14 -23.93 -9.87
C VAL A 14 -25.38 -23.06 -9.81
N GLY A 15 -26.38 -23.56 -9.09
CA GLY A 15 -27.58 -22.84 -8.74
C GLY A 15 -27.26 -21.72 -7.75
N CYS A 16 -27.80 -20.54 -8.05
CA CYS A 16 -27.96 -19.45 -7.10
C CYS A 16 -28.76 -19.97 -5.89
N LEU A 17 -28.17 -19.92 -4.69
CA LEU A 17 -28.77 -20.42 -3.47
C LEU A 17 -28.80 -19.28 -2.45
N THR A 18 -29.94 -18.58 -2.42
CA THR A 18 -30.34 -17.72 -1.32
C THR A 18 -30.80 -18.60 -0.16
N PHE A 19 -30.25 -18.38 1.03
CA PHE A 19 -30.80 -18.95 2.26
C PHE A 19 -31.23 -17.84 3.19
N ALA A 20 -32.55 -17.71 3.30
CA ALA A 20 -33.19 -17.17 4.48
C ALA A 20 -33.12 -18.24 5.59
N VAL A 21 -32.70 -17.83 6.78
CA VAL A 21 -32.92 -18.59 8.01
C VAL A 21 -33.82 -17.76 8.91
N THR A 22 -35.12 -18.00 8.77
CA THR A 22 -36.12 -17.70 9.79
C THR A 22 -35.97 -18.76 10.87
N GLY A 23 -35.92 -18.33 12.14
CA GLY A 23 -35.53 -19.17 13.26
C GLY A 23 -36.59 -20.14 13.78
N CYS A 24 -36.29 -20.72 14.93
CA CYS A 24 -37.28 -21.13 15.92
C CYS A 24 -36.62 -21.53 17.26
N SER A 25 -37.34 -21.16 18.33
CA SER A 25 -37.51 -21.90 19.59
C SER A 25 -36.43 -21.80 20.69
N GLY A 26 -36.71 -20.88 21.64
CA GLY A 26 -36.54 -21.14 23.07
C GLY A 26 -37.93 -21.27 23.72
N GLU A 27 -38.24 -22.47 24.22
CA GLU A 27 -39.33 -22.84 25.13
C GLU A 27 -39.21 -22.09 26.49
N LYS A 28 -40.19 -21.91 27.39
CA LYS A 28 -41.59 -22.34 27.56
C LYS A 28 -42.19 -21.58 28.78
N VAL A 29 -43.52 -21.50 28.79
CA VAL A 29 -44.49 -21.41 29.92
C VAL A 29 -44.55 -20.16 30.80
N MET A 30 -45.69 -19.46 30.78
CA MET A 30 -46.85 -19.70 31.66
C MET A 30 -48.06 -18.87 31.19
N ASP A 31 -49.17 -19.54 30.91
CA ASP A 31 -50.50 -18.97 30.68
C ASP A 31 -51.16 -18.48 31.98
N LYS A 32 -51.86 -17.34 31.94
CA LYS A 32 -53.15 -17.09 32.64
C LYS A 32 -53.74 -15.74 32.17
N VAL A 33 -54.75 -15.70 31.29
CA VAL A 33 -56.20 -15.81 31.55
C VAL A 33 -56.90 -14.44 31.57
N LEU A 34 -57.89 -14.30 30.66
CA LEU A 34 -59.10 -13.43 30.66
C LEU A 34 -58.89 -11.92 30.41
N GLU A 35 -59.74 -11.19 29.71
CA GLU A 35 -60.86 -11.42 28.78
C GLU A 35 -61.14 -10.03 28.15
N LYS A 36 -61.83 -10.00 27.00
CA LYS A 36 -62.17 -8.82 26.20
C LYS A 36 -62.84 -7.69 27.01
N THR A 37 -62.58 -6.42 26.64
CA THR A 37 -63.59 -5.38 26.30
C THR A 37 -62.96 -3.98 26.19
N ASP A 38 -63.10 -3.33 25.03
CA ASP A 38 -63.12 -1.85 24.89
C ASP A 38 -64.49 -1.32 25.39
N PRO A 39 -64.70 -0.06 25.84
CA PRO A 39 -64.15 1.19 25.25
C PRO A 39 -63.78 2.36 26.21
N LYS A 40 -63.09 3.38 25.67
CA LYS A 40 -62.82 4.74 26.20
C LYS A 40 -64.14 5.50 26.54
N PRO A 41 -64.30 6.36 27.59
CA PRO A 41 -63.53 7.58 27.91
C PRO A 41 -63.21 7.76 29.42
N ASP A 42 -62.30 8.62 29.91
CA ASP A 42 -62.34 10.09 29.98
C ASP A 42 -61.04 10.58 30.69
N ASN A 43 -60.71 11.86 30.52
CA ASN A 43 -59.58 12.62 31.07
C ASN A 43 -59.17 12.32 32.52
N THR A 44 -57.87 12.20 32.79
CA THR A 44 -57.19 12.89 33.92
C THR A 44 -55.69 13.02 33.62
N GLU A 45 -55.16 14.21 33.86
CA GLU A 45 -53.79 14.68 33.68
C GLU A 45 -52.70 13.92 34.46
N LYS A 46 -51.46 14.11 33.95
CA LYS A 46 -50.15 14.06 34.64
C LYS A 46 -49.59 12.68 35.01
N ASN A 47 -48.65 12.20 34.21
CA ASN A 47 -47.25 12.65 34.28
C ASN A 47 -46.48 12.21 33.04
N SER A 48 -45.69 13.14 32.53
CA SER A 48 -44.78 12.97 31.40
C SER A 48 -43.45 12.44 31.91
N ASP A 49 -43.23 11.13 31.79
CA ASP A 49 -41.87 10.59 31.81
C ASP A 49 -41.42 10.48 30.35
N LYS A 50 -40.89 11.58 29.84
CA LYS A 50 -39.95 11.51 28.71
C LYS A 50 -38.67 10.93 29.28
N GLU A 51 -38.42 9.65 29.04
CA GLU A 51 -37.05 9.14 28.98
C GLU A 51 -36.36 9.88 27.83
N GLU A 52 -35.76 11.01 28.19
CA GLU A 52 -34.81 11.72 27.36
C GLU A 52 -33.53 10.89 27.41
N GLU A 53 -33.32 10.04 26.39
CA GLU A 53 -32.01 9.47 26.11
C GLU A 53 -31.05 10.63 25.85
N ASN A 54 -30.45 11.16 26.92
CA ASN A 54 -29.31 12.04 26.84
C ASN A 54 -28.13 11.19 26.37
N LYS A 55 -28.02 11.04 25.06
CA LYS A 55 -26.82 10.55 24.39
C LYS A 55 -25.71 11.57 24.69
N THR A 56 -25.01 11.34 25.79
CA THR A 56 -23.77 12.03 26.12
C THR A 56 -22.80 11.72 24.99
N GLN A 57 -22.70 12.65 24.05
CA GLN A 57 -21.71 12.60 22.99
C GLN A 57 -20.38 12.91 23.70
N GLU A 58 -19.58 11.86 23.89
CA GLU A 58 -18.22 11.98 24.41
C GLU A 58 -17.47 13.02 23.55
N PRO A 59 -16.84 14.05 24.16
CA PRO A 59 -16.22 15.12 23.40
C PRO A 59 -15.11 14.55 22.52
N GLU A 60 -15.21 14.77 21.20
CA GLU A 60 -14.19 14.37 20.23
C GLU A 60 -12.92 15.17 20.52
N VAL A 61 -11.89 14.50 21.03
CA VAL A 61 -10.59 15.12 21.32
C VAL A 61 -9.81 15.18 20.01
N GLU A 62 -9.37 16.36 19.58
CA GLU A 62 -8.47 16.46 18.43
C GLU A 62 -7.11 15.80 18.74
N VAL A 63 -6.60 14.98 17.82
CA VAL A 63 -5.33 14.27 17.96
C VAL A 63 -4.33 14.78 16.95
N ALA A 64 -3.19 15.23 17.45
CA ALA A 64 -2.07 15.69 16.64
C ALA A 64 -1.57 14.56 15.73
N LYS A 65 -1.25 14.94 14.50
CA LYS A 65 -0.61 14.04 13.54
C LYS A 65 0.79 13.69 14.04
N PRO A 66 1.16 12.41 14.15
CA PRO A 66 2.52 12.04 14.53
C PRO A 66 3.52 12.44 13.45
N GLU A 67 4.81 12.45 13.81
CA GLU A 67 5.93 12.70 12.90
C GLU A 67 7.02 11.64 13.09
N PHE A 68 7.58 11.12 11.99
CA PHE A 68 8.75 10.25 12.06
C PHE A 68 10.01 11.06 12.39
N THR A 69 10.70 10.70 13.46
CA THR A 69 12.07 11.15 13.76
C THR A 69 13.12 10.24 13.15
N ALA A 70 12.75 9.00 12.83
CA ALA A 70 13.51 8.08 12.00
C ALA A 70 12.55 7.34 11.09
N ASN A 71 12.71 7.51 9.77
CA ASN A 71 11.89 6.88 8.75
C ASN A 71 12.61 5.68 8.12
N LEU A 72 11.87 4.82 7.44
CA LEU A 72 12.45 3.76 6.61
C LEU A 72 13.16 4.37 5.41
N SER A 73 14.16 3.67 4.88
CA SER A 73 14.80 4.01 3.61
C SER A 73 15.66 2.85 3.13
N GLY A 74 16.00 2.89 1.84
CA GLY A 74 17.01 2.03 1.26
C GLY A 74 16.59 0.58 1.02
N SER A 75 17.60 -0.23 0.70
CA SER A 75 17.47 -1.62 0.30
C SER A 75 18.45 -2.49 1.08
N VAL A 76 18.01 -3.67 1.52
CA VAL A 76 18.83 -4.67 2.21
C VAL A 76 18.73 -6.02 1.52
N THR A 77 19.86 -6.73 1.40
CA THR A 77 19.93 -8.04 0.76
C THR A 77 20.37 -9.11 1.74
N TYR A 78 19.67 -10.24 1.71
CA TYR A 78 19.92 -11.45 2.49
C TYR A 78 20.01 -12.67 1.58
N LYS A 79 20.71 -13.70 2.03
CA LYS A 79 20.54 -15.04 1.47
C LYS A 79 19.35 -15.72 2.12
N THR A 80 18.77 -16.68 1.42
CA THR A 80 17.68 -17.50 1.98
C THR A 80 18.13 -18.19 3.26
N GLY A 81 17.37 -17.97 4.34
CA GLY A 81 17.65 -18.47 5.67
C GLY A 81 18.57 -17.60 6.53
N ASP A 82 19.12 -16.49 6.00
CA ASP A 82 19.92 -15.56 6.81
C ASP A 82 19.08 -14.94 7.92
N LYS A 83 19.70 -14.68 9.08
CA LYS A 83 19.05 -13.90 10.12
C LYS A 83 19.02 -12.42 9.71
N ALA A 84 17.83 -11.90 9.40
CA ALA A 84 17.67 -10.49 9.07
C ALA A 84 17.87 -9.57 10.28
N GLU A 85 18.36 -8.37 10.00
CA GLU A 85 18.32 -7.24 10.92
C GLU A 85 16.91 -6.64 10.93
N ALA A 86 16.52 -6.08 12.09
CA ALA A 86 15.21 -5.46 12.22
C ALA A 86 15.19 -4.08 11.54
N LEU A 87 14.21 -3.89 10.65
CA LEU A 87 13.78 -2.57 10.20
C LEU A 87 13.26 -1.80 11.41
N LYS A 88 13.55 -0.50 11.49
CA LYS A 88 13.21 0.34 12.65
C LYS A 88 12.70 1.69 12.19
N VAL A 89 11.64 2.16 12.87
CA VAL A 89 11.16 3.53 12.80
C VAL A 89 11.11 4.15 14.21
N GLU A 90 11.09 5.47 14.26
CA GLU A 90 10.79 6.23 15.47
C GLU A 90 9.81 7.33 15.12
N ALA A 91 8.71 7.42 15.86
CA ALA A 91 7.72 8.48 15.70
C ALA A 91 7.44 9.16 17.04
N LYS A 92 7.06 10.44 16.98
CA LYS A 92 6.65 11.25 18.11
C LYS A 92 5.35 11.99 17.79
N THR A 93 4.63 12.39 18.82
CA THR A 93 3.48 13.31 18.72
C THR A 93 3.71 14.47 19.69
N SER A 94 3.07 15.61 19.42
CA SER A 94 3.21 16.83 20.24
C SER A 94 2.20 16.91 21.39
N ASP A 95 1.21 16.02 21.39
CA ASP A 95 0.17 15.88 22.39
C ASP A 95 0.39 14.63 23.26
N GLU A 96 -0.60 14.28 24.09
CA GLU A 96 -0.56 13.09 24.95
C GLU A 96 -0.92 11.79 24.20
N GLY A 97 -0.93 11.81 22.87
CA GLY A 97 -1.29 10.67 22.04
C GLY A 97 -0.36 9.48 22.20
N VAL A 98 -0.95 8.29 22.27
CA VAL A 98 -0.20 7.03 22.29
C VAL A 98 0.03 6.56 20.87
N ILE A 99 1.29 6.37 20.48
CA ILE A 99 1.66 5.90 19.15
C ILE A 99 1.64 4.38 19.11
N THR A 100 0.87 3.85 18.16
CA THR A 100 0.86 2.44 17.77
C THR A 100 1.36 2.27 16.35
N TYR A 101 1.83 1.07 16.01
CA TYR A 101 2.37 0.75 14.69
C TYR A 101 1.61 -0.41 14.06
N GLN A 102 1.54 -0.42 12.74
CA GLN A 102 1.10 -1.57 11.95
C GLN A 102 1.99 -1.69 10.71
N TRP A 103 2.69 -2.82 10.59
CA TRP A 103 3.53 -3.11 9.43
C TRP A 103 2.71 -3.64 8.25
N TYR A 104 3.14 -3.32 7.05
CA TYR A 104 2.57 -3.76 5.78
C TYR A 104 3.67 -4.25 4.86
N GLN A 105 3.32 -5.20 4.00
CA GLN A 105 4.18 -5.69 2.92
C GLN A 105 3.55 -5.41 1.55
N SER A 106 4.38 -5.17 0.55
CA SER A 106 3.98 -4.93 -0.83
C SER A 106 4.96 -5.58 -1.80
N GLN A 107 4.46 -6.04 -2.94
CA GLN A 107 5.30 -6.53 -4.05
C GLN A 107 5.88 -5.38 -4.89
N THR A 108 5.35 -4.17 -4.72
CA THR A 108 5.81 -2.96 -5.41
C THR A 108 6.25 -1.91 -4.40
N ASN A 109 7.11 -1.00 -4.84
CA ASN A 109 7.65 0.07 -4.01
C ASN A 109 6.61 1.17 -3.74
N THR A 110 5.59 0.84 -2.94
CA THR A 110 4.49 1.73 -2.56
C THR A 110 4.25 1.65 -1.05
N ASN A 111 3.91 2.78 -0.45
CA ASN A 111 3.49 2.90 0.95
C ASN A 111 1.95 2.95 1.09
N GLY A 112 1.23 2.42 0.11
CA GLY A 112 -0.23 2.33 0.14
C GLY A 112 -0.74 1.09 -0.59
N GLY A 113 -1.82 0.50 -0.08
CA GLY A 113 -2.46 -0.69 -0.65
C GLY A 113 -1.74 -2.02 -0.39
N GLY A 114 -0.75 -2.04 0.51
CA GLY A 114 -0.07 -3.26 0.94
C GLY A 114 -0.92 -4.16 1.84
N THR A 115 -0.45 -5.39 2.03
CA THR A 115 -1.07 -6.39 2.91
C THR A 115 -0.53 -6.21 4.33
N PRO A 116 -1.37 -6.13 5.37
CA PRO A 116 -0.90 -6.02 6.75
C PRO A 116 -0.09 -7.26 7.15
N VAL A 117 0.99 -7.04 7.89
CA VAL A 117 1.76 -8.11 8.54
C VAL A 117 1.12 -8.34 9.92
N GLU A 118 0.44 -9.47 10.08
CA GLU A 118 -0.37 -9.73 11.28
C GLU A 118 0.47 -9.77 12.56
N GLY A 119 0.02 -9.07 13.59
CA GLY A 119 0.64 -9.07 14.92
C GLY A 119 1.88 -8.17 15.08
N GLU A 120 2.37 -7.59 13.99
CA GLU A 120 3.55 -6.71 14.02
C GLU A 120 3.15 -5.27 14.37
N THR A 121 3.18 -4.97 15.67
CA THR A 121 2.74 -3.68 16.24
C THR A 121 3.84 -2.86 16.91
N LYS A 122 5.09 -3.36 16.83
CA LYS A 122 6.26 -2.67 17.38
C LYS A 122 6.81 -1.67 16.38
N ASN A 123 7.61 -0.72 16.87
CA ASN A 123 8.39 0.20 16.02
C ASN A 123 9.57 -0.47 15.31
N THR A 124 9.71 -1.80 15.45
CA THR A 124 10.72 -2.62 14.78
C THR A 124 10.09 -3.86 14.18
N PHE A 125 10.56 -4.30 13.02
CA PHE A 125 10.12 -5.53 12.35
C PHE A 125 11.30 -6.26 11.72
N THR A 126 11.40 -7.58 11.94
CA THR A 126 12.44 -8.40 11.31
C THR A 126 11.85 -9.12 10.09
N PRO A 127 12.27 -8.76 8.86
CA PRO A 127 11.66 -9.32 7.67
C PRO A 127 12.01 -10.82 7.51
N PRO A 128 11.09 -11.63 6.98
CA PRO A 128 11.34 -13.04 6.72
C PRO A 128 12.32 -13.24 5.56
N THR A 129 13.25 -14.17 5.74
CA THR A 129 14.26 -14.56 4.74
C THR A 129 14.12 -16.02 4.30
N GLY A 130 12.98 -16.66 4.62
CA GLY A 130 12.78 -18.10 4.37
C GLY A 130 12.54 -18.47 2.90
N GLU A 131 12.32 -17.48 2.03
CA GLU A 131 12.04 -17.67 0.61
C GLU A 131 12.77 -16.59 -0.19
N ALA A 132 13.41 -16.97 -1.29
CA ALA A 132 13.99 -15.99 -2.21
C ALA A 132 12.89 -15.17 -2.92
N LYS A 133 12.83 -13.88 -2.62
CA LYS A 133 11.94 -12.89 -3.22
C LYS A 133 12.36 -11.48 -2.86
N THR A 134 11.87 -10.52 -3.62
CA THR A 134 11.91 -9.10 -3.24
C THR A 134 10.56 -8.69 -2.65
N MET A 135 10.59 -8.02 -1.51
CA MET A 135 9.40 -7.48 -0.84
C MET A 135 9.69 -6.08 -0.31
N TYR A 136 8.70 -5.20 -0.35
CA TYR A 136 8.76 -3.86 0.21
C TYR A 136 7.95 -3.82 1.51
N TYR A 137 8.49 -3.17 2.53
CA TYR A 137 7.84 -3.00 3.81
C TYR A 137 7.66 -1.52 4.12
N TYR A 138 6.49 -1.19 4.66
CA TYR A 138 6.20 0.13 5.22
C TYR A 138 5.38 -0.03 6.50
N VAL A 139 5.30 1.03 7.30
CA VAL A 139 4.59 1.02 8.57
C VAL A 139 3.69 2.24 8.69
N VAL A 140 2.49 2.03 9.19
CA VAL A 140 1.58 3.11 9.59
C VAL A 140 1.76 3.34 11.08
N ALA A 141 2.10 4.57 11.45
CA ALA A 141 2.15 5.02 12.84
C ALA A 141 0.88 5.83 13.14
N THR A 142 0.13 5.43 14.17
CA THR A 142 -1.15 6.03 14.54
C THR A 142 -1.09 6.55 15.96
N SER A 143 -1.29 7.86 16.14
CA SER A 143 -1.50 8.51 17.43
C SER A 143 -2.96 8.35 17.85
N THR A 144 -3.22 8.03 19.12
CA THR A 144 -4.57 7.81 19.67
C THR A 144 -4.76 8.53 20.99
N ILE A 145 -5.87 9.28 21.13
CA ILE A 145 -6.35 9.83 22.41
C ILE A 145 -7.85 9.52 22.52
N GLY A 146 -8.23 8.75 23.54
CA GLY A 146 -9.61 8.27 23.66
C GLY A 146 -10.01 7.42 22.45
N SER A 147 -11.06 7.84 21.74
CA SER A 147 -11.53 7.21 20.49
C SER A 147 -10.99 7.87 19.21
N SER A 148 -10.33 9.03 19.34
CA SER A 148 -9.80 9.79 18.21
C SER A 148 -8.43 9.27 17.78
N THR A 149 -8.16 9.28 16.47
CA THR A 149 -6.89 8.80 15.91
C THR A 149 -6.38 9.69 14.78
N ASN A 150 -5.06 9.75 14.60
CA ASN A 150 -4.41 10.41 13.47
C ASN A 150 -3.15 9.64 13.05
N GLY A 151 -2.98 9.42 11.75
CA GLY A 151 -1.99 8.49 11.21
C GLY A 151 -1.02 9.10 10.20
N ILE A 152 0.18 8.52 10.15
CA ILE A 152 1.18 8.76 9.09
C ILE A 152 1.68 7.42 8.55
N THR A 153 2.12 7.43 7.30
CA THR A 153 2.76 6.27 6.70
C THR A 153 4.22 6.56 6.44
N SER A 154 5.08 5.58 6.73
CA SER A 154 6.52 5.66 6.49
C SER A 154 6.84 5.71 5.00
N ASP A 155 8.10 5.97 4.69
CA ASP A 155 8.69 5.55 3.41
C ASP A 155 8.80 4.02 3.39
N THR A 156 9.24 3.47 2.28
CA THR A 156 9.40 2.04 2.05
C THR A 156 10.84 1.57 2.30
N ALA A 157 11.00 0.38 2.87
CA ALA A 157 12.26 -0.36 2.88
C ALA A 157 12.16 -1.57 1.94
N GLU A 158 13.14 -1.76 1.06
CA GLU A 158 13.23 -2.92 0.18
C GLU A 158 14.03 -4.05 0.84
N VAL A 159 13.50 -5.27 0.80
CA VAL A 159 14.17 -6.48 1.29
C VAL A 159 14.26 -7.48 0.14
N ILE A 160 15.50 -7.85 -0.20
CA ILE A 160 15.82 -8.81 -1.25
C ILE A 160 16.37 -10.07 -0.59
N VAL A 161 15.73 -11.22 -0.84
CA VAL A 161 16.21 -12.53 -0.38
C VAL A 161 16.61 -13.34 -1.60
N SER A 162 17.82 -13.90 -1.61
CA SER A 162 18.37 -14.65 -2.75
C SER A 162 18.81 -16.07 -2.37
N ASP A 163 18.48 -17.06 -3.21
CA ASP A 163 18.97 -18.43 -3.10
C ASP A 163 20.38 -18.52 -3.72
N ASP A 164 21.45 -18.40 -2.95
CA ASP A 164 22.80 -18.60 -3.49
C ASP A 164 23.06 -20.08 -3.81
N ALA A 165 22.80 -20.47 -5.07
CA ALA A 165 23.33 -21.68 -5.69
C ALA A 165 23.95 -21.36 -7.06
N GLU A 166 25.19 -20.86 -7.07
CA GLU A 166 26.06 -20.93 -8.25
C GLU A 166 27.48 -21.40 -7.84
N SER A 167 27.75 -22.70 -8.00
CA SER A 167 29.10 -23.28 -7.97
C SER A 167 29.70 -23.31 -9.39
N LYS A 168 30.99 -22.98 -9.49
CA LYS A 168 31.82 -22.98 -10.69
C LYS A 168 31.84 -24.36 -11.37
N ASP A 169 31.49 -24.45 -12.67
CA ASP A 169 32.28 -25.10 -13.74
C ASP A 169 31.50 -25.27 -15.07
N ALA A 170 32.27 -25.20 -16.17
CA ALA A 170 32.00 -25.68 -17.54
C ALA A 170 31.12 -24.86 -18.50
N GLU A 171 31.82 -24.19 -19.42
CA GLU A 171 31.34 -23.67 -20.70
C GLU A 171 30.93 -24.81 -21.67
N LYS A 172 29.88 -24.53 -22.47
CA LYS A 172 29.61 -24.96 -23.87
C LYS A 172 28.52 -26.03 -24.13
N LYS A 173 27.27 -25.57 -24.35
CA LYS A 173 26.56 -25.64 -25.67
C LYS A 173 25.12 -25.06 -25.62
N LYS A 174 24.96 -23.91 -26.30
CA LYS A 174 23.80 -23.42 -27.08
C LYS A 174 22.37 -23.74 -26.59
N ALA A 175 21.74 -22.79 -25.91
CA ALA A 175 20.72 -21.88 -26.46
C ALA A 175 20.04 -21.12 -25.32
N GLU A 176 19.86 -19.82 -25.56
CA GLU A 176 18.90 -18.91 -24.91
C GLU A 176 19.07 -18.51 -23.44
N ASP A 177 18.93 -17.20 -23.28
CA ASP A 177 18.70 -16.38 -22.10
C ASP A 177 19.75 -16.20 -20.99
N LYS A 178 20.00 -14.90 -20.81
CA LYS A 178 20.32 -14.16 -19.57
C LYS A 178 21.54 -14.61 -18.77
N LYS A 179 22.60 -13.81 -18.85
CA LYS A 179 23.48 -13.56 -17.72
C LYS A 179 24.04 -12.14 -17.70
N LYS A 180 23.81 -11.47 -16.56
CA LYS A 180 24.74 -10.67 -15.72
C LYS A 180 24.07 -9.37 -15.27
N GLU A 181 23.46 -9.34 -14.09
CA GLU A 181 24.05 -9.16 -12.74
C GLU A 181 24.56 -7.72 -12.43
N LYS A 182 24.00 -7.19 -11.33
CA LYS A 182 24.66 -6.44 -10.23
C LYS A 182 24.70 -4.90 -10.30
N LYS A 183 24.68 -4.33 -9.08
CA LYS A 183 25.04 -2.96 -8.66
C LYS A 183 23.96 -1.88 -8.81
N GLU A 184 23.51 -1.31 -7.69
CA GLU A 184 23.33 0.15 -7.62
C GLU A 184 24.72 0.79 -7.70
N GLU A 185 25.22 0.87 -8.92
CA GLU A 185 26.00 2.01 -9.36
C GLU A 185 25.00 2.92 -10.05
N LYS A 186 25.06 4.23 -9.75
CA LYS A 186 24.27 5.26 -10.42
C LYS A 186 24.43 5.10 -11.95
N LYS A 187 23.47 4.44 -12.61
CA LYS A 187 23.51 4.15 -14.05
C LYS A 187 23.22 5.44 -14.80
N THR A 188 24.27 6.23 -15.02
CA THR A 188 24.20 7.53 -15.70
C THR A 188 24.48 7.43 -17.19
N SER A 189 24.97 6.29 -17.68
CA SER A 189 25.25 6.06 -19.10
C SER A 189 24.16 5.21 -19.76
N GLY A 190 23.61 5.72 -20.86
CA GLY A 190 22.56 5.10 -21.65
C GLY A 190 22.27 5.95 -22.88
N THR A 191 21.31 5.54 -23.70
CA THR A 191 20.90 6.27 -24.90
C THR A 191 19.41 6.53 -24.88
N TRP A 192 19.03 7.77 -25.11
CA TRP A 192 17.63 8.14 -25.34
C TRP A 192 17.11 7.47 -26.62
N THR A 193 16.03 6.72 -26.49
CA THR A 193 15.39 6.03 -27.60
C THR A 193 13.92 6.41 -27.66
N GLU A 194 13.36 6.57 -28.86
CA GLU A 194 11.98 7.01 -29.10
C GLU A 194 11.16 5.93 -29.79
N SER A 195 9.87 5.90 -29.45
CA SER A 195 8.83 5.11 -30.12
C SER A 195 7.56 5.94 -30.25
N ASP A 196 6.54 5.38 -30.90
CA ASP A 196 5.20 6.00 -31.03
C ASP A 196 4.55 6.38 -29.68
N LYS A 197 5.00 5.79 -28.57
CA LYS A 197 4.47 6.03 -27.21
C LYS A 197 5.24 7.10 -26.43
N GLY A 198 6.46 7.41 -26.85
CA GLY A 198 7.34 8.34 -26.14
C GLY A 198 8.79 7.86 -26.06
N TRP A 199 9.57 8.62 -25.29
CA TRP A 199 10.99 8.43 -25.08
C TRP A 199 11.25 7.51 -23.88
N TRP A 200 12.28 6.66 -23.94
CA TRP A 200 12.82 5.94 -22.78
C TRP A 200 14.34 6.00 -22.80
N TYR A 201 14.95 5.67 -21.66
CA TYR A 201 16.41 5.63 -21.53
C TYR A 201 16.91 4.20 -21.54
N ASP A 202 17.59 3.78 -22.61
CA ASP A 202 18.17 2.44 -22.72
C ASP A 202 19.56 2.43 -22.09
N TYR A 203 19.75 1.62 -21.04
CA TYR A 203 21.05 1.45 -20.41
C TYR A 203 22.05 0.67 -21.29
N GLY A 204 21.60 0.09 -22.41
CA GLY A 204 22.42 -0.67 -23.36
C GLY A 204 22.66 -2.13 -22.97
N ASP A 205 22.11 -2.56 -21.83
CA ASP A 205 22.12 -3.94 -21.35
C ASP A 205 20.73 -4.62 -21.48
N GLY A 206 19.82 -3.99 -22.24
CA GLY A 206 18.43 -4.43 -22.40
C GLY A 206 17.52 -4.03 -21.24
N THR A 207 17.99 -3.16 -20.33
CA THR A 207 17.19 -2.60 -19.24
C THR A 207 17.02 -1.09 -19.37
N PHE A 208 16.01 -0.54 -18.69
CA PHE A 208 15.63 0.87 -18.74
C PHE A 208 14.96 1.28 -17.42
N PRO A 209 14.99 2.58 -17.04
CA PRO A 209 14.36 3.06 -15.82
C PRO A 209 12.84 2.97 -15.94
N LYS A 210 12.18 2.58 -14.85
CA LYS A 210 10.72 2.50 -14.71
C LYS A 210 10.31 2.96 -13.32
N SER A 211 9.20 3.69 -13.22
CA SER A 211 8.62 4.23 -11.97
C SER A 211 9.67 4.88 -11.06
N GLN A 212 10.58 5.66 -11.64
CA GLN A 212 11.69 6.24 -10.89
C GLN A 212 12.16 7.56 -11.49
N TRP A 213 12.87 8.31 -10.66
CA TRP A 213 13.68 9.44 -11.07
C TRP A 213 15.07 8.97 -11.52
N LEU A 214 15.62 9.62 -12.55
CA LEU A 214 16.99 9.40 -12.98
C LEU A 214 17.65 10.73 -13.34
N GLU A 215 18.88 10.92 -12.86
CA GLU A 215 19.71 12.06 -13.23
C GLU A 215 20.58 11.69 -14.44
N ILE A 216 20.40 12.42 -15.55
CA ILE A 216 21.16 12.25 -16.79
C ILE A 216 21.75 13.61 -17.15
N ASP A 217 23.07 13.69 -17.33
CA ASP A 217 23.79 14.92 -17.66
C ASP A 217 23.46 16.13 -16.75
N GLY A 218 23.30 15.88 -15.45
CA GLY A 218 23.00 16.91 -14.44
C GLY A 218 21.55 17.41 -14.45
N LYS A 219 20.66 16.72 -15.17
CA LYS A 219 19.22 17.01 -15.22
C LYS A 219 18.43 15.81 -14.69
N TRP A 220 17.36 16.06 -13.95
CA TRP A 220 16.46 15.03 -13.45
C TRP A 220 15.34 14.73 -14.43
N TYR A 221 15.02 13.45 -14.60
CA TYR A 221 13.95 12.93 -15.45
C TYR A 221 13.11 11.95 -14.66
N ALA A 222 11.80 11.92 -14.89
CA ALA A 222 10.90 10.93 -14.28
C ALA A 222 10.39 9.96 -15.33
N PHE A 223 10.35 8.66 -14.99
CA PHE A 223 9.86 7.60 -15.88
C PHE A 223 8.57 6.99 -15.32
N ASP A 224 7.65 6.64 -16.22
CA ASP A 224 6.43 5.93 -15.88
C ASP A 224 6.66 4.43 -15.61
N ASP A 225 5.58 3.71 -15.31
CA ASP A 225 5.61 2.28 -14.99
C ASP A 225 6.01 1.39 -16.17
N HIS A 226 5.87 1.90 -17.39
CA HIS A 226 6.29 1.25 -18.62
C HIS A 226 7.69 1.69 -19.08
N GLY A 227 8.30 2.64 -18.37
CA GLY A 227 9.64 3.17 -18.63
C GLY A 227 9.69 4.32 -19.62
N TYR A 228 8.55 4.90 -19.97
CA TYR A 228 8.52 6.12 -20.79
C TYR A 228 8.72 7.36 -19.93
N MET A 229 9.49 8.30 -20.46
CA MET A 229 9.78 9.59 -19.88
C MET A 229 8.51 10.42 -19.76
N ARG A 230 8.26 10.94 -18.55
CA ARG A 230 7.13 11.80 -18.25
C ARG A 230 7.37 13.22 -18.78
N LYS A 231 6.28 13.91 -19.08
CA LYS A 231 6.23 15.35 -19.40
C LYS A 231 5.03 15.98 -18.71
N GLY A 232 5.10 17.27 -18.45
CA GLY A 232 4.09 18.05 -17.76
C GLY A 232 4.12 17.86 -16.25
N TRP A 233 3.01 18.20 -15.60
CA TRP A 233 2.82 18.06 -14.17
C TRP A 233 2.87 16.59 -13.73
N TYR A 234 3.70 16.31 -12.73
CA TYR A 234 3.86 15.00 -12.13
C TYR A 234 3.74 15.11 -10.62
N GLN A 235 2.85 14.29 -10.05
CA GLN A 235 2.66 14.21 -8.61
C GLN A 235 3.32 12.94 -8.06
N GLU A 236 4.16 13.12 -7.04
CA GLU A 236 4.76 12.04 -6.28
C GLU A 236 4.44 12.25 -4.79
N GLY A 237 3.63 11.36 -4.23
CA GLY A 237 3.04 11.55 -2.91
C GLY A 237 2.17 12.81 -2.85
N SER A 238 2.50 13.72 -1.94
CA SER A 238 1.83 15.04 -1.82
C SER A 238 2.53 16.16 -2.60
N THR A 239 3.64 15.86 -3.29
CA THR A 239 4.51 16.86 -3.90
C THR A 239 4.28 16.91 -5.41
N TRP A 240 4.20 18.12 -5.96
CA TRP A 240 4.11 18.34 -7.39
C TRP A 240 5.46 18.77 -7.96
N TYR A 241 5.77 18.22 -9.13
CA TYR A 241 6.92 18.53 -9.96
C TYR A 241 6.44 18.84 -11.38
N TYR A 242 7.28 19.51 -12.16
CA TYR A 242 7.01 19.73 -13.58
C TYR A 242 8.15 19.23 -14.44
N LEU A 243 7.86 18.35 -15.40
CA LEU A 243 8.79 17.85 -16.40
C LEU A 243 8.57 18.64 -17.69
N LYS A 244 9.61 19.34 -18.17
CA LYS A 244 9.52 20.17 -19.38
C LYS A 244 9.32 19.31 -20.63
N ASP A 245 9.16 19.97 -21.78
CA ASP A 245 9.02 19.28 -23.08
C ASP A 245 10.22 18.38 -23.43
N ASP A 246 11.42 18.75 -22.97
CA ASP A 246 12.65 17.94 -23.10
C ASP A 246 12.75 16.84 -22.02
N GLY A 247 11.74 16.69 -21.17
CA GLY A 247 11.64 15.73 -20.09
C GLY A 247 12.37 16.10 -18.80
N SER A 248 13.18 17.16 -18.81
CA SER A 248 13.94 17.53 -17.62
C SER A 248 13.07 18.27 -16.61
N MET A 249 13.31 17.99 -15.32
CA MET A 249 12.62 18.62 -14.20
C MET A 249 12.88 20.12 -14.20
N ALA A 250 11.81 20.89 -14.02
CA ALA A 250 11.88 22.33 -13.78
C ALA A 250 12.34 22.59 -12.34
N VAL A 251 13.27 23.53 -12.18
CA VAL A 251 13.78 24.02 -10.89
C VAL A 251 13.90 25.54 -10.96
N ASP A 252 13.71 26.22 -9.83
CA ASP A 252 13.85 27.68 -9.69
C ASP A 252 13.12 28.49 -10.78
N THR A 253 11.88 28.12 -11.09
CA THR A 253 11.10 28.76 -12.17
C THR A 253 9.60 28.69 -11.90
N ASP A 254 8.84 29.59 -12.53
CA ASP A 254 7.38 29.56 -12.54
C ASP A 254 6.85 28.81 -13.75
N VAL A 255 5.88 27.92 -13.55
CA VAL A 255 5.17 27.18 -14.60
C VAL A 255 3.68 27.35 -14.38
N GLU A 256 2.98 27.93 -15.37
CA GLU A 256 1.52 28.13 -15.31
C GLU A 256 1.03 28.89 -14.06
N GLY A 257 1.88 29.75 -13.48
CA GLY A 257 1.58 30.51 -12.28
C GLY A 257 1.93 29.83 -10.95
N TYR A 258 2.53 28.63 -10.99
CA TYR A 258 3.04 27.90 -9.84
C TYR A 258 4.56 27.98 -9.75
N HIS A 259 5.10 28.21 -8.56
CA HIS A 259 6.54 28.32 -8.35
C HIS A 259 7.17 26.96 -8.01
N LEU A 260 8.21 26.57 -8.73
CA LEU A 260 9.00 25.37 -8.47
C LEU A 260 10.32 25.81 -7.82
N GLY A 261 10.62 25.30 -6.63
CA GLY A 261 11.85 25.61 -5.90
C GLY A 261 13.10 24.97 -6.52
N SER A 262 14.26 25.18 -5.88
CA SER A 262 15.55 24.66 -6.34
C SER A 262 15.65 23.13 -6.34
N ASP A 263 14.79 22.47 -5.57
CA ASP A 263 14.65 21.01 -5.55
C ASP A 263 13.54 20.49 -6.49
N GLY A 264 12.95 21.39 -7.29
CA GLY A 264 11.91 21.09 -8.27
C GLY A 264 10.51 20.88 -7.69
N LYS A 265 10.34 21.04 -6.38
CA LYS A 265 9.04 20.93 -5.72
C LYS A 265 8.23 22.21 -5.89
N MET A 266 6.94 22.05 -6.18
CA MET A 266 5.97 23.14 -6.15
C MET A 266 5.80 23.68 -4.73
N GLN A 267 5.80 25.01 -4.59
CA GLN A 267 5.62 25.72 -3.32
C GLN A 267 4.20 26.29 -3.13
#